data_AF-S3AIU3-F1
#
_entry.id   AF-S3AIU3-F1
#
_cell.length_a   1.000
_cell.length_b   1.000
_cell.length_c   1.000
_cell.angle_alpha   90.00
_cell.angle_beta   90.00
_cell.angle_gamma   90.00
#
_symmetry.space_group_name_H-M   'P 1'
#
loop_
_entity.id
_entity.type
_entity.pdbx_description
1 polymer ?
#
loop_
_entity_poly.entity_id
_entity_poly.type
_entity_poly.pdbx_seq_one_letter_code
_entity_poly.pdbx_strand_id
1 'polypeptide(L)'
;MMTTPAERTGSAILALEALAVLLVTGWEIVALVTGDTDDVVSSIALIVLTAIGAVALAAFAAAVWRGHSWGRSGGIVSQLLILAVALGAITGPTPSVSTALVTAIPAAIGLVALVVAARTVAARRDDERR
;
A
#
# COMPACT_ATOMS: atom_id res chain seq x y z
N MET A 1 2.18 -3.86 24.26
CA MET A 1 1.89 -5.08 23.48
C MET A 1 3.05 -5.33 22.54
N MET A 2 3.67 -6.51 22.57
CA MET A 2 4.70 -6.86 21.58
C MET A 2 4.01 -7.24 20.27
N THR A 3 4.24 -6.45 19.21
CA THR A 3 3.77 -6.74 17.85
C THR A 3 4.38 -8.05 17.35
N THR A 4 3.59 -8.90 16.71
CA THR A 4 4.09 -10.15 16.13
C THR A 4 5.06 -9.87 14.96
N PRO A 5 5.95 -10.81 14.59
CA PRO A 5 6.81 -10.64 13.42
C PRO A 5 6.03 -10.33 12.14
N ALA A 6 4.87 -10.97 11.94
CA ALA A 6 4.00 -10.74 10.80
C ALA A 6 3.43 -9.31 10.78
N GLU A 7 3.00 -8.78 11.93
CA GLU A 7 2.55 -7.38 12.03
C GLU A 7 3.67 -6.38 11.75
N ARG A 8 4.89 -6.66 12.23
CA ARG A 8 6.06 -5.81 11.95
C ARG A 8 6.39 -5.80 10.47
N THR A 9 6.41 -6.96 9.82
CA THR A 9 6.66 -7.06 8.37
C THR A 9 5.56 -6.35 7.57
N GLY A 10 4.28 -6.61 7.87
CA GLY A 10 3.16 -5.97 7.18
C GLY A 10 3.17 -4.44 7.37
N SER A 11 3.45 -3.97 8.58
CA SER A 11 3.58 -2.53 8.87
C SER A 11 4.77 -1.90 8.14
N ALA A 12 5.90 -2.59 8.07
CA ALA A 12 7.10 -2.08 7.40
C ALA A 12 6.87 -1.96 5.89
N ILE A 13 6.22 -2.96 5.28
CA ILE A 13 5.89 -2.94 3.84
C ILE A 13 4.91 -1.80 3.53
N LEU A 14 3.83 -1.66 4.29
CA LEU A 14 2.89 -0.54 4.12
C LEU A 14 3.58 0.82 4.26
N ALA A 15 4.53 0.96 5.18
CA ALA A 15 5.29 2.20 5.34
C ALA A 15 6.21 2.48 4.15
N LEU A 16 6.85 1.45 3.59
CA LEU A 16 7.67 1.57 2.38
C LEU A 16 6.81 1.91 1.16
N GLU A 17 5.64 1.31 1.02
CA GLU A 17 4.69 1.64 -0.05
C GLU A 17 4.15 3.06 0.10
N ALA A 18 3.83 3.49 1.32
CA ALA A 18 3.45 4.88 1.58
C ALA A 18 4.54 5.86 1.15
N LEU A 19 5.80 5.55 1.46
CA LEU A 19 6.95 6.35 1.04
C LEU A 19 7.13 6.34 -0.48
N ALA A 20 6.97 5.18 -1.13
CA ALA A 20 7.02 5.07 -2.58
C ALA A 20 5.94 5.91 -3.26
N VAL A 21 4.69 5.83 -2.79
CA VAL A 21 3.57 6.64 -3.32
C VAL A 21 3.80 8.13 -3.05
N LEU A 22 4.37 8.50 -1.89
CA LEU A 22 4.72 9.89 -1.59
C LEU A 22 5.82 10.42 -2.53
N LEU A 23 6.80 9.60 -2.89
CA LEU A 23 7.81 9.96 -3.89
C LEU A 23 7.18 10.16 -5.28
N VAL A 24 6.19 9.35 -5.65
CA VAL A 24 5.40 9.55 -6.88
C VAL A 24 4.63 10.87 -6.82
N THR A 25 3.99 11.20 -5.69
CA THR A 25 3.34 12.52 -5.52
C THR A 25 4.35 13.67 -5.69
N GLY A 26 5.54 13.54 -5.12
CA GLY A 26 6.61 14.54 -5.30
C GLY A 26 7.03 14.68 -6.77
N TRP A 27 7.12 13.56 -7.49
CA TRP A 27 7.41 13.56 -8.93
C TRP A 27 6.31 14.24 -9.74
N GLU A 28 5.04 13.94 -9.47
CA GLU A 28 3.89 14.59 -10.13
C GLU A 28 3.89 16.11 -9.91
N ILE A 29 4.22 16.56 -8.70
CA ILE A 29 4.36 18.00 -8.39
C ILE A 29 5.49 18.64 -9.20
N VAL A 30 6.65 17.97 -9.31
CA VAL A 30 7.76 18.47 -10.14
C VAL A 30 7.32 18.58 -11.59
N ALA A 31 6.70 17.54 -12.15
CA ALA A 31 6.21 17.53 -13.53
C ALA A 31 5.23 18.68 -13.81
N LEU A 32 4.29 18.92 -12.89
CA LEU A 32 3.35 20.04 -12.99
C LEU A 32 4.06 21.40 -13.00
N VAL A 33 5.04 21.61 -12.10
CA VAL A 33 5.76 22.88 -11.98
C VAL A 33 6.70 23.13 -13.16
N THR A 34 7.28 22.08 -13.76
CA THR A 34 8.14 22.19 -14.93
C THR A 34 7.37 22.34 -16.25
N GLY A 35 6.04 22.26 -16.21
CA GLY A 35 5.19 22.32 -17.40
C GLY A 35 5.19 21.02 -18.23
N ASP A 36 5.63 19.91 -17.64
CA ASP A 36 5.61 18.58 -18.25
C ASP A 36 4.27 17.90 -17.98
N THR A 37 3.20 18.54 -18.44
CA THR A 37 1.82 18.13 -18.19
C THR A 37 0.93 18.64 -19.31
N ASP A 38 0.17 17.75 -19.93
CA ASP A 38 -0.77 18.09 -21.01
C ASP A 38 -2.03 18.79 -20.50
N ASP A 39 -2.52 18.41 -19.31
CA ASP A 39 -3.73 18.97 -18.68
C ASP A 39 -3.50 19.22 -17.18
N VAL A 40 -3.48 20.50 -16.81
CA VAL A 40 -3.27 20.97 -15.43
C VAL A 40 -4.35 20.47 -14.48
N VAL A 41 -5.61 20.44 -14.91
CA VAL A 41 -6.74 20.04 -14.04
C VAL A 41 -6.64 18.55 -13.71
N SER A 42 -6.38 17.73 -14.74
CA SER A 42 -6.17 16.30 -14.58
C SER A 42 -4.97 16.00 -13.67
N SER A 43 -3.85 16.69 -13.87
CA SER A 43 -2.66 16.52 -13.02
C SER A 43 -2.90 16.90 -11.56
N ILE A 44 -3.62 17.99 -11.29
CA ILE A 44 -3.97 18.36 -9.90
C ILE A 44 -4.83 17.26 -9.27
N ALA A 45 -5.81 16.73 -10.01
CA ALA A 45 -6.65 15.64 -9.50
C ALA A 45 -5.84 14.39 -9.19
N LEU A 46 -4.90 14.01 -10.06
CA LEU A 46 -3.97 12.90 -9.82
C LEU A 46 -3.10 13.14 -8.59
N ILE A 47 -2.44 14.29 -8.47
CA ILE A 47 -1.61 14.64 -7.31
C ILE A 47 -2.39 14.49 -6.01
N VAL A 48 -3.60 15.04 -5.95
CA VAL A 48 -4.45 14.96 -4.75
C VAL A 48 -4.82 13.51 -4.44
N LEU A 49 -5.23 12.73 -5.45
CA LEU A 49 -5.60 11.34 -5.27
C LEU A 49 -4.41 10.48 -4.82
N THR A 50 -3.23 10.67 -5.43
CA THR A 50 -1.99 9.99 -5.07
C THR A 50 -1.56 10.34 -3.64
N ALA A 51 -1.64 11.62 -3.26
CA ALA A 51 -1.34 12.08 -1.90
C ALA A 51 -2.27 11.44 -0.86
N ILE A 52 -3.58 11.38 -1.15
CA ILE A 52 -4.56 10.70 -0.27
C ILE A 52 -4.19 9.21 -0.13
N GLY A 53 -3.80 8.55 -1.22
CA GLY A 53 -3.30 7.17 -1.20
C GLY A 53 -2.09 6.99 -0.28
N ALA A 54 -1.08 7.87 -0.38
CA ALA A 54 0.09 7.83 0.50
C ALA A 54 -0.29 7.99 1.98
N VAL A 55 -1.17 8.95 2.29
CA VAL A 55 -1.65 9.19 3.67
C VAL A 55 -2.42 7.97 4.19
N ALA A 56 -3.27 7.35 3.36
CA ALA A 56 -4.01 6.15 3.74
C ALA A 56 -3.07 4.98 4.07
N LEU A 57 -2.06 4.72 3.23
CA LEU A 57 -1.06 3.67 3.47
C LEU A 57 -0.26 3.94 4.75
N ALA A 58 0.17 5.18 4.98
CA ALA A 58 0.86 5.57 6.20
C ALA A 58 -0.03 5.36 7.44
N ALA A 59 -1.33 5.71 7.35
CA ALA A 59 -2.29 5.49 8.43
C ALA A 59 -2.50 4.00 8.71
N PHE A 60 -2.58 3.16 7.68
CA PHE A 60 -2.68 1.70 7.84
C PHE A 60 -1.41 1.11 8.46
N ALA A 61 -0.22 1.52 8.01
CA ALA A 61 1.04 1.11 8.63
C ALA A 61 1.06 1.45 10.13
N ALA A 62 0.74 2.70 10.45
CA ALA A 62 0.73 3.22 11.81
C ALA A 62 -0.33 2.52 12.70
N ALA A 63 -1.44 2.08 12.11
CA ALA A 63 -2.50 1.35 12.78
C ALA A 63 -2.15 -0.13 13.01
N VAL A 64 -1.52 -0.80 12.04
CA VAL A 64 -0.99 -2.17 12.18
C VAL A 64 0.07 -2.20 13.28
N TRP A 65 0.98 -1.22 13.29
CA TRP A 65 2.00 -1.10 14.35
C TRP A 65 1.40 -0.95 15.75
N ARG A 66 0.26 -0.26 15.85
CA ARG A 66 -0.50 -0.09 17.11
C ARG A 66 -1.42 -1.27 17.44
N GLY A 67 -1.51 -2.30 16.58
CA GLY A 67 -2.32 -3.49 16.78
C GLY A 67 -3.81 -3.32 16.44
N HIS A 68 -4.22 -2.20 15.83
CA HIS A 68 -5.61 -1.94 15.46
C HIS A 68 -6.07 -2.84 14.30
N SER A 69 -7.27 -3.42 14.43
CA SER A 69 -7.84 -4.31 13.40
C SER A 69 -8.12 -3.62 12.08
N TRP A 70 -8.49 -2.33 12.08
CA TRP A 70 -8.80 -1.59 10.86
C TRP A 70 -7.58 -1.45 9.91
N GLY A 71 -6.37 -1.55 10.47
CA GLY A 71 -5.12 -1.35 9.72
C GLY A 71 -4.78 -2.60 8.93
N ARG A 72 -5.11 -3.77 9.48
CA ARG A 72 -4.95 -5.06 8.79
C ARG A 72 -5.93 -5.18 7.63
N SER A 73 -7.21 -4.85 7.84
CA SER A 73 -8.21 -4.91 6.76
C SER A 73 -7.93 -3.89 5.66
N GLY A 74 -7.63 -2.62 6.03
CA GLY A 74 -7.25 -1.59 5.07
C GLY A 74 -6.00 -1.96 4.31
N GLY A 75 -4.96 -2.41 5.02
CA GLY A 75 -3.72 -2.89 4.41
C GLY A 75 -3.94 -4.03 3.42
N ILE A 76 -4.70 -5.07 3.77
CA ILE A 76 -5.01 -6.19 2.86
C ILE A 76 -5.67 -5.68 1.57
N VAL A 77 -6.65 -4.79 1.68
CA VAL A 77 -7.32 -4.20 0.52
C VAL A 77 -6.32 -3.42 -0.33
N SER A 78 -5.46 -2.60 0.28
CA SER A 78 -4.41 -1.88 -0.43
C SER A 78 -3.47 -2.81 -1.19
N GLN A 79 -3.02 -3.91 -0.58
CA GLN A 79 -2.16 -4.88 -1.27
C GLN A 79 -2.85 -5.49 -2.50
N LEU A 80 -4.14 -5.82 -2.40
CA LEU A 80 -4.92 -6.34 -3.53
C LEU A 80 -5.07 -5.30 -4.64
N LEU A 81 -5.27 -4.02 -4.28
CA LEU A 81 -5.31 -2.92 -5.25
C LEU A 81 -3.95 -2.74 -5.93
N ILE A 82 -2.84 -2.80 -5.19
CA ILE A 82 -1.48 -2.70 -5.74
C ILE A 82 -1.19 -3.88 -6.68
N LEU A 83 -1.62 -5.09 -6.35
CA LEU A 83 -1.53 -6.26 -7.24
C LEU A 83 -2.37 -6.09 -8.51
N ALA A 84 -3.56 -5.50 -8.40
CA ALA A 84 -4.40 -5.17 -9.55
C ALA A 84 -3.72 -4.12 -10.45
N VAL A 85 -3.08 -3.10 -9.86
CA VAL A 85 -2.26 -2.11 -10.58
C VAL A 85 -1.08 -2.79 -11.28
N ALA A 86 -0.38 -3.71 -10.61
CA ALA A 86 0.73 -4.44 -11.20
C ALA A 86 0.30 -5.30 -12.40
N LEU A 87 -0.86 -5.94 -12.34
CA LEU A 87 -1.44 -6.64 -13.49
C LEU A 87 -1.75 -5.65 -14.62
N GLY A 88 -2.35 -4.50 -14.28
CA GLY A 88 -2.60 -3.41 -15.21
C GLY A 88 -1.34 -2.89 -15.91
N ALA A 89 -0.19 -2.88 -15.22
CA ALA A 89 1.09 -2.47 -15.79
C ALA A 89 1.60 -3.43 -16.89
N ILE A 90 1.11 -4.67 -16.95
CA ILE A 90 1.45 -5.63 -18.03
C ILE A 90 0.42 -5.60 -19.16
N THR A 91 -0.84 -5.28 -18.85
CA THR A 91 -1.94 -5.29 -19.84
C THR A 91 -2.24 -3.91 -20.43
N GLY A 92 -1.61 -2.86 -19.89
CA GLY A 92 -1.86 -1.46 -20.27
C GLY A 92 -1.27 -1.06 -21.62
N PRO A 93 -1.50 0.20 -22.04
CA PRO A 93 -1.04 0.72 -23.34
C PRO A 93 0.49 0.80 -23.45
N THR A 94 1.19 0.93 -22.32
CA THR A 94 2.65 0.94 -22.20
C THR A 94 3.10 -0.19 -21.28
N PRO A 95 3.06 -1.45 -21.75
CA PRO A 95 3.29 -2.60 -20.90
C PRO A 95 4.73 -2.64 -20.38
N SER A 96 4.88 -2.81 -19.06
CA SER A 96 6.16 -2.87 -18.37
C SER A 96 6.16 -3.98 -17.33
N VAL A 97 6.80 -5.10 -17.69
CA VAL A 97 6.97 -6.25 -16.79
C VAL A 97 7.82 -5.87 -15.59
N SER A 98 8.82 -5.00 -15.75
CA SER A 98 9.65 -4.53 -14.64
C SER A 98 8.84 -3.73 -13.63
N THR A 99 7.99 -2.79 -14.08
CA THR A 99 7.09 -2.03 -13.19
C THR A 99 6.13 -2.95 -12.46
N ALA A 100 5.57 -3.93 -13.18
CA ALA A 100 4.68 -4.92 -12.59
C ALA A 100 5.37 -5.73 -11.49
N LEU A 101 6.58 -6.24 -11.73
CA LEU A 101 7.31 -7.03 -10.74
C LEU A 101 7.73 -6.20 -9.52
N VAL A 102 8.27 -5.00 -9.74
CA VAL A 102 8.68 -4.07 -8.66
C VAL A 102 7.49 -3.75 -7.74
N THR A 103 6.29 -3.67 -8.30
CA THR A 103 5.07 -3.34 -7.55
C THR A 103 4.41 -4.58 -6.94
N ALA A 104 4.37 -5.71 -7.66
CA ALA A 104 3.70 -6.93 -7.23
C ALA A 104 4.43 -7.68 -6.12
N ILE A 105 5.76 -7.74 -6.16
CA ILE A 105 6.56 -8.47 -5.17
C ILE A 105 6.34 -7.96 -3.74
N PRO A 106 6.53 -6.66 -3.44
CA PRO A 106 6.27 -6.15 -2.09
C PRO A 106 4.80 -6.32 -1.70
N ALA A 107 3.87 -6.10 -2.63
CA ALA A 107 2.44 -6.24 -2.39
C ALA A 107 2.04 -7.69 -2.01
N ALA A 108 2.63 -8.69 -2.67
CA ALA A 108 2.40 -10.09 -2.34
C ALA A 108 2.95 -10.44 -0.96
N ILE A 109 4.17 -9.96 -0.64
CA ILE A 109 4.80 -10.22 0.66
C ILE A 109 3.98 -9.55 1.79
N GLY A 110 3.57 -8.30 1.60
CA GLY A 110 2.76 -7.56 2.57
C GLY A 110 1.38 -8.19 2.74
N LEU A 111 0.75 -8.64 1.66
CA LEU A 111 -0.52 -9.35 1.73
C LEU A 111 -0.43 -10.61 2.59
N VAL A 112 0.57 -11.46 2.32
CA VAL A 112 0.80 -12.68 3.10
C VAL A 112 1.06 -12.34 4.57
N ALA A 113 1.91 -11.36 4.85
CA ALA A 113 2.21 -10.94 6.22
C ALA A 113 0.96 -10.45 6.97
N LEU A 114 0.13 -9.62 6.33
CA LEU A 114 -1.09 -9.09 6.94
C LEU A 114 -2.18 -10.16 7.13
N VAL A 115 -2.32 -11.11 6.19
CA VAL A 115 -3.24 -12.24 6.33
C VAL A 115 -2.80 -13.16 7.47
N VAL A 116 -1.51 -13.47 7.57
CA VAL A 116 -0.98 -14.25 8.69
C VAL A 116 -1.23 -13.53 10.02
N ALA A 117 -0.92 -12.23 10.09
CA ALA A 117 -1.20 -11.41 11.27
C ALA A 117 -2.69 -11.48 11.67
N ALA A 118 -3.61 -11.31 10.72
CA ALA A 118 -5.05 -11.39 10.98
C ALA A 118 -5.47 -12.77 11.51
N ARG A 119 -4.95 -13.86 10.92
CA ARG A 119 -5.24 -15.24 11.36
C ARG A 119 -4.70 -15.54 12.76
N THR A 120 -3.49 -15.08 13.09
CA THR A 120 -2.93 -15.29 14.44
C THR A 120 -3.75 -14.63 15.54
N VAL A 121 -4.32 -13.45 15.26
CA VAL A 121 -5.19 -12.74 16.21
C VAL A 121 -6.54 -13.45 16.34
N ALA A 122 -7.10 -13.97 15.25
CA ALA A 122 -8.35 -14.73 15.28
C ALA A 122 -8.20 -16.02 16.09
N ALA A 123 -7.14 -16.80 15.86
CA ALA A 123 -6.90 -18.05 16.58
C ALA A 123 -6.80 -17.84 18.11
N ARG A 124 -6.09 -16.79 18.56
CA ARG A 124 -6.00 -16.47 19.99
C ARG A 124 -7.35 -16.14 20.63
N ARG A 125 -8.23 -15.46 19.89
CA ARG A 125 -9.59 -15.13 20.37
C ARG A 125 -10.49 -16.37 20.47
N ASP A 126 -10.28 -17.36 19.61
CA ASP A 126 -11.04 -18.61 19.65
C ASP A 126 -10.60 -19.48 20.83
N ASP A 127 -9.29 -19.50 21.14
CA ASP A 127 -8.76 -20.20 22.32
C ASP A 127 -9.28 -19.60 23.63
N GLU A 128 -9.39 -18.26 23.73
CA GLU A 128 -9.95 -17.57 24.91
C GLU A 128 -11.45 -17.83 25.14
N ARG A 129 -12.17 -18.32 24.11
CA ARG A 129 -13.61 -18.60 24.18
C ARG A 129 -13.93 -20.06 24.56
N ARG A 130 -12.94 -20.94 24.55
CA ARG A 130 -13.07 -22.37 24.90
C ARG A 130 -12.80 -22.61 26.37
#